data_AF-A0A7S0JIT3-F1
#
_entry.id   AF-A0A7S0JIT3-F1
#
_cell.length_a   1.000
_cell.length_b   1.000
_cell.length_c   1.000
_cell.angle_alpha   90.00
_cell.angle_beta   90.00
_cell.angle_gamma   90.00
#
_symmetry.space_group_name_H-M   'P 1'
#
loop_
_entity.id
_entity.type
_entity.pdbx_description
1 polymer ?
#
loop_
_entity_poly.entity_id
_entity_poly.type
_entity_poly.pdbx_seq_one_letter_code
_entity_poly.pdbx_strand_id
1 'polypeptide(L)'
;MTALATRIYEHGTDRAKTRTLLCHVYHLALHGKYHAARDILLMSHLGDTVHQSDISTQILYNRALVRLGICAFVNELVPEAHASLMEIAAAGPRLKELLAQAVSSSRFAERNPEQERLERRRLVPYHMHINLELVEAVHLLCALLLELPNLAHNAFDPKRRSAAVSRTFRRLLDHFERQVFNGPPENTRDFVMSAAQLLLEGEWKKASAHLEAMPAWNLLPDPAKTRDFIRTQMRSEGLRAYLISSYAHYDTLSLSRLAEHFDLEEQHAHSIVSKMMLDGELHACWDQPTCTIVVQRMEPSKLQFLALQFADKCYQLVESNERVLDSRTGGYGYKHDANYQRDAPRERRPWVERNDRFQGGDRGGNRESGYGGGYGGGYGGGYG
;
A
#
# COMPACT_ATOMS: atom_id res chain seq x y z
N MET A 1 -0.55 1.59 -33.36
CA MET A 1 0.55 1.50 -32.36
C MET A 1 1.19 0.10 -32.33
N THR A 2 0.41 -0.97 -32.33
CA THR A 2 0.89 -2.37 -32.30
C THR A 2 1.90 -2.70 -33.39
N ALA A 3 1.63 -2.41 -34.66
CA ALA A 3 2.54 -2.71 -35.77
C ALA A 3 3.91 -2.02 -35.66
N LEU A 4 3.95 -0.80 -35.12
CA LEU A 4 5.20 -0.06 -34.89
C LEU A 4 5.96 -0.62 -33.67
N ALA A 5 5.23 -1.00 -32.62
CA ALA A 5 5.82 -1.62 -31.44
C ALA A 5 6.51 -2.94 -31.79
N THR A 6 5.86 -3.81 -32.58
CA THR A 6 6.43 -5.09 -33.03
C THR A 6 7.76 -4.89 -33.77
N ARG A 7 7.80 -3.94 -34.72
CA ARG A 7 9.03 -3.64 -35.47
C ARG A 7 10.17 -3.14 -34.58
N ILE A 8 9.87 -2.38 -33.54
CA ILE A 8 10.89 -1.89 -32.58
C ILE A 8 11.32 -3.02 -31.63
N TYR A 9 10.43 -3.93 -31.26
CA TYR A 9 10.81 -5.11 -30.46
C TYR A 9 11.76 -6.03 -31.21
N GLU A 10 11.60 -6.16 -32.53
CA GLU A 10 12.48 -6.95 -33.38
C GLU A 10 13.84 -6.28 -33.63
N HIS A 11 13.85 -4.99 -33.98
CA HIS A 11 15.06 -4.32 -34.51
C HIS A 11 15.60 -3.15 -33.67
N GLY A 12 14.93 -2.80 -32.57
CA GLY A 12 15.29 -1.66 -31.73
C GLY A 12 16.46 -1.93 -30.78
N THR A 13 17.10 -0.85 -30.33
CA THR A 13 18.02 -0.91 -29.18
C THR A 13 17.24 -1.20 -27.90
N ASP A 14 17.91 -1.76 -26.88
CA ASP A 14 17.25 -2.15 -25.63
C ASP A 14 16.48 -0.98 -24.98
N ARG A 15 17.11 0.20 -24.94
CA ARG A 15 16.46 1.45 -24.50
C ARG A 15 15.21 1.80 -25.32
N ALA A 16 15.25 1.62 -26.64
CA ALA A 16 14.10 1.89 -27.50
C ALA A 16 12.96 0.87 -27.27
N LYS A 17 13.30 -0.39 -27.02
CA LYS A 17 12.32 -1.43 -26.66
C LYS A 17 11.62 -1.09 -25.37
N THR A 18 12.36 -0.73 -24.32
CA THR A 18 11.80 -0.34 -23.01
C THR A 18 10.87 0.86 -23.12
N ARG A 19 11.29 1.93 -23.81
CA ARG A 19 10.44 3.13 -23.99
C ARG A 19 9.19 2.84 -24.83
N THR A 20 9.32 2.00 -25.85
CA THR A 20 8.20 1.58 -26.70
C THR A 20 7.20 0.77 -25.90
N LEU A 21 7.68 -0.14 -25.05
CA LEU A 21 6.85 -0.92 -24.14
C LEU A 21 6.05 0.00 -23.21
N LEU A 22 6.70 0.97 -22.57
CA LEU A 22 6.03 1.92 -21.68
C LEU A 22 4.97 2.75 -22.41
N CYS A 23 5.27 3.26 -23.61
CA CYS A 23 4.29 3.95 -24.44
C CYS A 23 3.13 3.03 -24.85
N HIS A 24 3.40 1.75 -25.11
CA HIS A 24 2.39 0.77 -25.46
C HIS A 24 1.44 0.49 -24.30
N VAL A 25 1.99 0.27 -23.10
CA VAL A 25 1.23 0.12 -21.85
C VAL A 25 0.39 1.37 -21.58
N TYR A 26 0.97 2.56 -21.72
CA TYR A 26 0.27 3.82 -21.52
C TYR A 26 -0.95 3.97 -22.45
N HIS A 27 -0.80 3.62 -23.72
CA HIS A 27 -1.88 3.66 -24.70
C HIS A 27 -2.98 2.63 -24.42
N LEU A 28 -2.61 1.38 -24.10
CA LEU A 28 -3.59 0.36 -23.72
C LEU A 28 -4.40 0.77 -22.50
N ALA A 29 -3.73 1.33 -21.48
CA ALA A 29 -4.37 1.86 -20.29
C ALA A 29 -5.27 3.08 -20.60
N LEU A 30 -4.89 3.92 -21.57
CA LEU A 30 -5.74 5.03 -22.01
C LEU A 30 -7.06 4.56 -22.64
N HIS A 31 -7.05 3.42 -23.33
CA HIS A 31 -8.22 2.80 -23.95
C HIS A 31 -8.96 1.81 -23.04
N GLY A 32 -8.69 1.79 -21.73
CA GLY A 32 -9.39 0.94 -20.77
C GLY A 32 -8.99 -0.54 -20.80
N LYS A 33 -7.98 -0.95 -21.60
CA LYS A 33 -7.53 -2.34 -21.72
C LYS A 33 -6.54 -2.70 -20.60
N TYR A 34 -7.03 -2.80 -19.37
CA TYR A 34 -6.19 -3.03 -18.19
C TYR A 34 -5.40 -4.34 -18.25
N HIS A 35 -6.05 -5.48 -18.49
CA HIS A 35 -5.39 -6.79 -18.45
C HIS A 35 -4.24 -6.90 -19.45
N ALA A 36 -4.45 -6.48 -20.69
CA ALA A 36 -3.40 -6.47 -21.70
C ALA A 36 -2.20 -5.58 -21.29
N ALA A 37 -2.47 -4.40 -20.74
CA ALA A 37 -1.44 -3.47 -20.28
C ALA A 37 -0.65 -4.04 -19.09
N ARG A 38 -1.34 -4.67 -18.13
CA ARG A 38 -0.75 -5.35 -16.97
C ARG A 38 0.16 -6.49 -17.42
N ASP A 39 -0.32 -7.35 -18.30
CA ASP A 39 0.42 -8.54 -18.73
C ASP A 39 1.72 -8.15 -19.43
N ILE A 40 1.69 -7.14 -20.31
CA ILE A 40 2.90 -6.60 -20.96
C ILE A 40 3.89 -6.05 -19.91
N LEU A 41 3.40 -5.32 -18.92
CA LEU A 41 4.26 -4.74 -17.88
C LEU A 41 4.92 -5.83 -17.03
N LEU A 42 4.16 -6.85 -16.61
CA LEU A 42 4.66 -7.96 -15.80
C LEU A 42 5.65 -8.84 -16.56
N MET A 43 5.35 -9.17 -17.84
CA MET A 43 6.26 -9.97 -18.68
C MET A 43 7.62 -9.30 -18.89
N SER A 44 7.69 -7.97 -18.80
CA SER A 44 8.92 -7.22 -19.01
C SER A 44 9.87 -7.21 -17.81
N HIS A 45 9.40 -7.60 -16.61
CA HIS A 45 10.15 -7.48 -15.36
C HIS A 45 10.79 -6.08 -15.15
N LEU A 46 10.16 -5.04 -15.71
CA LEU A 46 10.73 -3.70 -15.70
C LEU A 46 10.76 -3.09 -14.30
N GLY A 47 9.89 -3.54 -13.39
CA GLY A 47 9.86 -3.08 -12.00
C GLY A 47 11.20 -3.22 -11.28
N ASP A 48 11.95 -4.30 -11.55
CA ASP A 48 13.23 -4.58 -10.88
C ASP A 48 14.40 -3.78 -11.48
N THR A 49 14.29 -3.41 -12.76
CA THR A 49 15.39 -2.82 -13.54
C THR A 49 15.24 -1.32 -13.76
N VAL A 50 14.06 -0.74 -13.52
CA VAL A 50 13.77 0.67 -13.87
C VAL A 50 14.67 1.66 -13.14
N HIS A 51 15.10 1.36 -11.91
CA HIS A 51 15.97 2.24 -11.13
C HIS A 51 17.36 2.46 -11.76
N GLN A 52 17.81 1.51 -12.58
CA GLN A 52 19.10 1.57 -13.29
C GLN A 52 18.97 2.31 -14.64
N SER A 53 17.74 2.54 -15.10
CA SER A 53 17.46 3.23 -16.37
C SER A 53 17.63 4.75 -16.26
N ASP A 54 17.72 5.44 -17.40
CA ASP A 54 17.84 6.89 -17.41
C ASP A 54 16.59 7.59 -16.85
N ILE A 55 16.78 8.75 -16.22
CA ILE A 55 15.71 9.51 -15.53
C ILE A 55 14.49 9.74 -16.42
N SER A 56 14.68 9.96 -17.73
CA SER A 56 13.55 10.17 -18.65
C SER A 56 12.71 8.91 -18.87
N THR A 57 13.33 7.72 -18.81
CA THR A 57 12.64 6.42 -18.86
C THR A 57 11.95 6.13 -17.53
N GLN A 58 12.54 6.48 -16.39
CA GLN A 58 11.89 6.41 -15.08
C GLN A 58 10.63 7.29 -15.00
N ILE A 59 10.69 8.53 -15.50
CA ILE A 59 9.52 9.42 -15.59
C ILE A 59 8.42 8.78 -16.45
N LEU A 60 8.79 8.18 -17.59
CA LEU A 60 7.83 7.52 -18.46
C LEU A 60 7.20 6.29 -17.78
N TYR A 61 7.98 5.52 -17.02
CA TYR A 61 7.48 4.40 -16.22
C TYR A 61 6.50 4.85 -15.15
N ASN A 62 6.83 5.87 -14.35
CA ASN A 62 5.94 6.42 -13.34
C ASN A 62 4.60 6.89 -13.96
N ARG A 63 4.67 7.55 -15.12
CA ARG A 63 3.49 8.01 -15.85
C ARG A 63 2.64 6.85 -16.39
N ALA A 64 3.28 5.78 -16.89
CA ALA A 64 2.60 4.57 -17.33
C ALA A 64 1.94 3.83 -16.16
N LEU A 65 2.62 3.72 -15.02
CA LEU A 65 2.07 3.14 -13.79
C LEU A 65 0.85 3.91 -13.29
N VAL A 66 0.95 5.24 -13.17
CA VAL A 66 -0.20 6.06 -12.74
C VAL A 66 -1.37 5.88 -13.69
N ARG A 67 -1.13 5.86 -15.01
CA ARG A 67 -2.21 5.65 -15.98
C ARG A 67 -2.80 4.24 -15.89
N LEU A 68 -1.98 3.22 -15.64
CA LEU A 68 -2.42 1.85 -15.41
C LEU A 68 -3.28 1.74 -14.15
N GLY A 69 -2.92 2.43 -13.07
CA GLY A 69 -3.72 2.48 -11.84
C GLY A 69 -5.06 3.17 -12.01
N ILE A 70 -5.11 4.28 -12.75
CA ILE A 70 -6.39 4.92 -13.13
C ILE A 70 -7.23 3.96 -13.99
N CYS A 71 -6.60 3.23 -14.92
CA CYS A 71 -7.29 2.25 -15.75
C CYS A 71 -7.84 1.07 -14.93
N ALA A 72 -7.11 0.59 -13.92
CA ALA A 72 -7.59 -0.42 -12.98
C ALA A 72 -8.85 0.07 -12.24
N PHE A 73 -8.82 1.32 -11.76
CA PHE A 73 -9.96 1.94 -11.09
C PHE A 73 -11.20 2.08 -11.97
N VAL A 74 -11.03 2.49 -13.24
CA VAL A 74 -12.14 2.58 -14.22
C VAL A 74 -12.73 1.21 -14.55
N ASN A 75 -11.94 0.15 -14.44
CA ASN A 75 -12.37 -1.25 -14.55
C ASN A 75 -12.84 -1.86 -13.22
N GLU A 76 -13.04 -1.03 -12.18
CA GLU A 76 -13.60 -1.44 -10.88
C GLU A 76 -12.69 -2.39 -10.07
N LEU A 77 -11.40 -2.44 -10.42
CA LEU A 77 -10.37 -3.25 -9.76
C LEU A 77 -9.67 -2.44 -8.67
N VAL A 78 -10.32 -2.35 -7.50
CA VAL A 78 -9.85 -1.52 -6.36
C VAL A 78 -8.50 -1.96 -5.79
N PRO A 79 -8.26 -3.26 -5.49
CA PRO A 79 -6.99 -3.69 -4.92
C PRO A 79 -5.79 -3.37 -5.83
N GLU A 80 -5.94 -3.62 -7.13
CA GLU A 80 -4.92 -3.39 -8.14
C GLU A 80 -4.67 -1.90 -8.37
N ALA A 81 -5.74 -1.09 -8.37
CA ALA A 81 -5.64 0.37 -8.44
C ALA A 81 -4.87 0.92 -7.23
N HIS A 82 -5.19 0.43 -6.03
CA HIS A 82 -4.48 0.84 -4.83
C HIS A 82 -3.00 0.46 -4.89
N ALA A 83 -2.69 -0.81 -5.19
CA ALA A 83 -1.33 -1.32 -5.22
C ALA A 83 -0.43 -0.57 -6.22
N SER A 84 -0.94 -0.28 -7.41
CA SER A 84 -0.19 0.46 -8.44
C SER A 84 0.04 1.94 -8.09
N LEU A 85 -0.90 2.58 -7.38
CA LEU A 85 -0.80 3.99 -7.00
C LEU A 85 -0.14 4.21 -5.65
N MET A 86 -0.05 3.19 -4.79
CA MET A 86 0.41 3.31 -3.40
C MET A 86 1.79 3.96 -3.30
N GLU A 87 2.77 3.49 -4.07
CA GLU A 87 4.15 4.01 -3.99
C GLU A 87 4.27 5.45 -4.49
N ILE A 88 3.55 5.77 -5.56
CA ILE A 88 3.64 7.06 -6.24
C ILE A 88 2.81 8.13 -5.50
N ALA A 89 1.59 7.81 -5.08
CA ALA A 89 0.72 8.71 -4.35
C ALA A 89 1.21 8.96 -2.90
N ALA A 90 1.82 7.96 -2.24
CA ALA A 90 2.42 8.15 -0.93
C ALA A 90 3.61 9.13 -0.92
N ALA A 91 4.20 9.44 -2.10
CA ALA A 91 5.25 10.42 -2.23
C ALA A 91 4.77 11.88 -2.00
N GLY A 92 3.46 12.12 -1.94
CA GLY A 92 2.83 13.39 -1.59
C GLY A 92 3.30 14.56 -2.48
N PRO A 93 3.95 15.61 -1.95
CA PRO A 93 4.39 16.76 -2.75
C PRO A 93 5.40 16.40 -3.84
N ARG A 94 6.13 15.28 -3.67
CA ARG A 94 7.08 14.78 -4.67
C ARG A 94 6.40 14.13 -5.88
N LEU A 95 5.10 13.87 -5.82
CA LEU A 95 4.32 13.34 -6.96
C LEU A 95 4.48 14.21 -8.22
N LYS A 96 4.50 15.54 -8.06
CA LYS A 96 4.65 16.49 -9.18
C LYS A 96 6.02 16.36 -9.84
N GLU A 97 7.05 16.05 -9.05
CA GLU A 97 8.42 15.85 -9.52
C GLU A 97 8.58 14.49 -10.20
N LEU A 98 8.04 13.43 -9.60
CA LEU A 98 8.11 12.06 -10.13
C LEU A 98 7.41 11.91 -11.48
N LEU A 99 6.39 12.74 -11.76
CA LEU A 99 5.68 12.81 -13.04
C LEU A 99 6.23 13.88 -13.99
N ALA A 100 7.29 14.60 -13.58
CA ALA A 100 7.93 15.70 -14.29
C ALA A 100 6.95 16.82 -14.73
N GLN A 101 5.97 17.14 -13.89
CA GLN A 101 4.98 18.21 -14.17
C GLN A 101 5.37 19.54 -13.54
N ALA A 102 6.07 19.50 -12.41
CA ALA A 102 6.61 20.68 -11.75
C ALA A 102 7.86 20.33 -10.97
N VAL A 103 8.73 21.32 -10.77
CA VAL A 103 9.84 21.24 -9.83
C VAL A 103 9.31 21.67 -8.46
N SER A 104 9.44 20.82 -7.44
CA SER A 104 9.10 21.21 -6.08
C SER A 104 10.30 21.92 -5.46
N SER A 105 10.18 23.22 -5.25
CA SER A 105 11.13 23.95 -4.40
C SER A 105 10.82 23.59 -2.94
N SER A 106 11.56 22.62 -2.39
CA SER A 106 11.53 22.40 -0.95
C SER A 106 12.21 23.58 -0.28
N ARG A 107 11.47 24.32 0.56
CA ARG A 107 11.98 25.53 1.27
C ARG A 107 13.22 25.29 2.13
N PHE A 108 13.58 24.02 2.40
CA PHE A 108 14.70 23.62 3.27
C PHE A 108 15.79 22.81 2.55
N ALA A 109 15.69 22.61 1.24
CA ALA A 109 16.76 21.99 0.46
C ALA A 109 17.28 23.01 -0.56
N GLU A 110 18.41 23.65 -0.24
CA GLU A 110 19.17 24.42 -1.22
C GLU A 110 19.65 23.47 -2.33
N ARG A 111 18.86 23.36 -3.40
CA ARG A 111 19.24 22.61 -4.59
C ARG A 111 20.28 23.41 -5.37
N ASN A 112 21.25 22.71 -5.95
CA ASN A 112 22.21 23.33 -6.86
C ASN A 112 21.47 23.93 -8.07
N PRO A 113 21.76 25.18 -8.46
CA PRO A 113 21.04 25.88 -9.54
C PRO A 113 21.17 25.17 -10.91
N GLU A 114 22.25 24.42 -11.12
CA GLU A 114 22.44 23.62 -12.33
C GLU A 114 21.53 22.39 -12.40
N GLN A 115 21.28 21.74 -11.26
CA GLN A 115 20.38 20.59 -11.18
C GLN A 115 18.93 21.03 -11.43
N GLU A 116 18.52 22.16 -10.86
CA GLU A 116 17.17 22.70 -11.08
C GLU A 116 16.95 23.06 -12.56
N ARG A 117 17.97 23.63 -13.23
CA ARG A 117 17.92 23.92 -14.67
C ARG A 117 17.79 22.66 -15.52
N LEU A 118 18.45 21.56 -15.14
CA LEU A 118 18.30 20.27 -15.82
C LEU A 118 16.94 19.62 -15.55
N GLU A 119 16.38 19.75 -14.35
CA GLU A 119 15.02 19.28 -14.01
C GLU A 119 13.95 20.05 -14.78
N ARG A 120 14.06 21.38 -14.85
CA ARG A 120 13.17 22.23 -15.65
C ARG A 120 13.16 21.84 -17.13
N ARG A 121 14.31 21.42 -17.68
CA ARG A 121 14.42 20.93 -19.07
C ARG A 121 13.76 19.57 -19.30
N ARG A 122 13.55 18.77 -18.26
CA ARG A 122 12.91 17.45 -18.32
C ARG A 122 11.39 17.51 -18.12
N LEU A 123 10.84 18.69 -17.80
CA LEU A 123 9.41 18.85 -17.58
C LEU A 123 8.63 18.51 -18.85
N VAL A 124 7.52 17.80 -18.65
CA VAL A 124 6.60 17.50 -19.73
C VAL A 124 5.72 18.72 -20.04
N PRO A 125 5.33 18.95 -21.30
CA PRO A 125 4.38 20.00 -21.67
C PRO A 125 3.02 19.81 -20.99
N TYR A 126 2.28 20.92 -20.83
CA TYR A 126 0.99 20.94 -20.10
C TYR A 126 -0.06 19.96 -20.66
N HIS A 127 -0.15 19.79 -21.99
CA HIS A 127 -1.08 18.84 -22.60
C HIS A 127 -0.77 17.36 -22.30
N MET A 128 0.41 17.06 -21.75
CA MET A 128 0.78 15.73 -21.26
C MET A 128 0.62 15.62 -19.74
N HIS A 129 0.12 16.64 -19.05
CA HIS A 129 -0.07 16.56 -17.59
C HIS A 129 -1.22 15.60 -17.26
N ILE A 130 -1.00 14.81 -16.22
CA ILE A 130 -2.02 13.96 -15.58
C ILE A 130 -2.51 14.76 -14.37
N ASN A 131 -3.82 14.96 -14.23
CA ASN A 131 -4.33 15.70 -13.08
C ASN A 131 -3.98 14.99 -11.77
N LEU A 132 -3.25 15.69 -10.91
CA LEU A 132 -2.74 15.18 -9.64
C LEU A 132 -3.85 14.99 -8.61
N GLU A 133 -4.86 15.85 -8.62
CA GLU A 133 -6.03 15.74 -7.72
C GLU A 133 -6.83 14.48 -8.06
N LEU A 134 -6.94 14.12 -9.33
CA LEU A 134 -7.56 12.86 -9.75
C LEU A 134 -6.76 11.66 -9.24
N VAL A 135 -5.43 11.67 -9.36
CA VAL A 135 -4.58 10.58 -8.87
C VAL A 135 -4.74 10.40 -7.36
N GLU A 136 -4.74 11.51 -6.63
CA GLU A 136 -4.92 11.52 -5.19
C GLU A 136 -6.33 11.05 -4.79
N ALA A 137 -7.38 11.53 -5.47
CA ALA A 137 -8.77 11.10 -5.26
C ALA A 137 -8.93 9.59 -5.44
N VAL A 138 -8.41 9.04 -6.55
CA VAL A 138 -8.47 7.60 -6.85
C VAL A 138 -7.71 6.80 -5.78
N HIS A 139 -6.49 7.21 -5.43
CA HIS A 139 -5.70 6.51 -4.42
C HIS A 139 -6.38 6.50 -3.05
N LEU A 140 -6.88 7.66 -2.59
CA LEU A 140 -7.52 7.79 -1.29
C LEU A 140 -8.87 7.06 -1.22
N LEU A 141 -9.66 7.07 -2.30
CA LEU A 141 -10.90 6.30 -2.37
C LEU A 141 -10.62 4.80 -2.31
N CYS A 142 -9.62 4.30 -3.05
CA CYS A 142 -9.25 2.89 -2.98
C CYS A 142 -8.70 2.53 -1.58
N ALA A 143 -7.92 3.42 -0.97
CA ALA A 143 -7.44 3.23 0.40
C ALA A 143 -8.60 3.18 1.40
N LEU A 144 -9.59 4.07 1.27
CA LEU A 144 -10.80 4.08 2.09
C LEU A 144 -11.52 2.74 2.00
N LEU A 145 -11.83 2.26 0.79
CA LEU A 145 -12.56 1.00 0.59
C LEU A 145 -11.84 -0.21 1.22
N LEU A 146 -10.51 -0.28 1.09
CA LEU A 146 -9.72 -1.39 1.63
C LEU A 146 -9.49 -1.29 3.15
N GLU A 147 -9.41 -0.08 3.70
CA GLU A 147 -9.20 0.15 5.12
C GLU A 147 -10.50 0.13 5.92
N LEU A 148 -11.65 0.42 5.32
CA LEU A 148 -12.91 0.58 6.05
C LEU A 148 -13.27 -0.64 6.92
N PRO A 149 -13.21 -1.89 6.42
CA PRO A 149 -13.45 -3.06 7.26
C PRO A 149 -12.45 -3.13 8.42
N ASN A 150 -11.17 -2.84 8.16
CA ASN A 150 -10.12 -2.88 9.18
C ASN A 150 -10.29 -1.78 10.24
N LEU A 151 -10.77 -0.60 9.85
CA LEU A 151 -11.00 0.53 10.74
C LEU A 151 -12.22 0.35 11.63
N ALA A 152 -13.26 -0.32 11.10
CA ALA A 152 -14.50 -0.63 11.80
C ALA A 152 -14.32 -1.63 12.95
N HIS A 153 -13.27 -2.46 12.91
CA HIS A 153 -12.93 -3.33 14.04
C HIS A 153 -12.68 -2.51 15.31
N ASN A 154 -13.02 -3.10 16.45
CA ASN A 154 -12.82 -2.49 17.76
C ASN A 154 -11.40 -1.94 17.93
N ALA A 155 -11.26 -0.76 18.54
CA ALA A 155 -9.97 -0.08 18.72
C ALA A 155 -8.89 -0.93 19.40
N PHE A 156 -9.35 -1.91 20.17
CA PHE A 156 -8.54 -2.82 20.93
C PHE A 156 -8.07 -4.01 20.10
N ASP A 157 -8.83 -4.44 19.09
CA ASP A 157 -8.54 -5.62 18.26
C ASP A 157 -7.15 -5.53 17.59
N PRO A 158 -6.29 -6.56 17.72
CA PRO A 158 -5.00 -6.62 17.03
C PRO A 158 -5.14 -6.47 15.52
N LYS A 159 -6.23 -7.00 14.92
CA LYS A 159 -6.51 -6.92 13.47
C LYS A 159 -6.59 -5.47 13.00
N ARG A 160 -7.17 -4.57 13.81
CA ARG A 160 -7.21 -3.14 13.51
C ARG A 160 -5.83 -2.55 13.30
N ARG A 161 -4.80 -3.02 14.01
CA ARG A 161 -3.42 -2.49 13.93
C ARG A 161 -2.53 -3.25 12.96
N SER A 162 -2.65 -4.58 12.89
CA SER A 162 -1.78 -5.43 12.08
C SER A 162 -2.13 -5.44 10.59
N ALA A 163 -3.41 -5.23 10.24
CA ALA A 163 -3.90 -5.27 8.85
C ALA A 163 -3.91 -3.91 8.13
N ALA A 164 -3.04 -2.97 8.52
CA ALA A 164 -2.98 -1.65 7.89
C ALA A 164 -2.50 -1.74 6.44
N VAL A 165 -3.40 -1.47 5.50
CA VAL A 165 -3.17 -1.45 4.05
C VAL A 165 -2.43 -0.16 3.64
N SER A 166 -2.86 1.00 4.15
CA SER A 166 -2.26 2.30 3.87
C SER A 166 -2.01 3.11 5.15
N ARG A 167 -0.75 3.11 5.59
CA ARG A 167 -0.28 3.95 6.70
C ARG A 167 -0.42 5.45 6.43
N THR A 168 -0.37 5.86 5.16
CA THR A 168 -0.53 7.26 4.78
C THR A 168 -1.98 7.71 4.93
N PHE A 169 -2.93 6.88 4.51
CA PHE A 169 -4.35 7.15 4.72
C PHE A 169 -4.71 7.28 6.20
N ARG A 170 -4.29 6.31 7.04
CA ARG A 170 -4.56 6.36 8.48
C ARG A 170 -3.98 7.60 9.16
N ARG A 171 -2.77 8.02 8.82
CA ARG A 171 -2.18 9.26 9.35
C ARG A 171 -2.99 10.51 8.98
N LEU A 172 -3.54 10.54 7.77
CA LEU A 172 -4.41 11.66 7.35
C LEU A 172 -5.74 11.63 8.10
N LEU A 173 -6.32 10.45 8.31
CA LEU A 173 -7.54 10.28 9.10
C LEU A 173 -7.33 10.67 10.57
N ASP A 174 -6.25 10.19 11.20
CA ASP A 174 -5.87 10.55 12.58
C ASP A 174 -5.68 12.07 12.73
N HIS A 175 -5.11 12.73 11.71
CA HIS A 175 -4.95 14.18 11.72
C HIS A 175 -6.31 14.89 11.61
N PHE A 176 -7.18 14.41 10.73
CA PHE A 176 -8.52 14.95 10.54
C PHE A 176 -9.41 14.76 11.78
N GLU A 177 -9.34 13.63 12.47
CA GLU A 177 -10.06 13.39 13.73
C GLU A 177 -9.58 14.27 14.88
N ARG A 178 -8.30 14.67 14.89
CA ARG A 178 -7.74 15.55 15.92
C ARG A 178 -8.05 17.03 15.69
N GLN A 179 -8.54 17.39 14.51
CA GLN A 179 -8.94 18.77 14.24
C GLN A 179 -10.19 19.10 15.05
N VAL A 180 -10.16 20.24 15.75
CA VAL A 180 -11.24 20.67 16.65
C VAL A 180 -12.47 21.16 15.84
N PHE A 181 -12.23 21.62 14.62
CA PHE A 181 -13.26 22.13 13.73
C PHE A 181 -13.11 21.50 12.35
N ASN A 182 -14.07 20.65 11.99
CA ASN A 182 -14.19 20.09 10.66
C ASN A 182 -15.27 20.88 9.92
N GLY A 183 -14.83 21.80 9.06
CA GLY A 183 -15.71 22.55 8.17
C GLY A 183 -16.29 21.66 7.06
N PRO A 184 -17.21 22.18 6.24
CA PRO A 184 -17.65 21.47 5.05
C PRO A 184 -16.44 21.15 4.15
N PRO A 185 -16.43 19.99 3.47
CA PRO A 185 -15.29 19.54 2.69
C PRO A 185 -15.08 20.44 1.46
N GLU A 186 -13.87 20.99 1.32
CA GLU A 186 -13.47 21.79 0.16
C GLU A 186 -12.41 21.09 -0.68
N ASN A 187 -11.46 20.42 -0.03
CA ASN A 187 -10.39 19.70 -0.70
C ASN A 187 -10.75 18.22 -0.91
N THR A 188 -10.18 17.62 -1.94
CA THR A 188 -10.28 16.18 -2.25
C THR A 188 -10.03 15.30 -1.02
N ARG A 189 -9.03 15.67 -0.20
CA ARG A 189 -8.74 14.95 1.05
C ARG A 189 -9.89 15.03 2.05
N ASP A 190 -10.46 16.21 2.25
CA ASP A 190 -11.51 16.44 3.23
C ASP A 190 -12.80 15.72 2.84
N PHE A 191 -13.12 15.66 1.54
CA PHE A 191 -14.23 14.85 1.02
C PHE A 191 -14.09 13.38 1.41
N VAL A 192 -12.90 12.79 1.22
CA VAL A 192 -12.68 11.38 1.54
C VAL A 192 -12.64 11.13 3.05
N MET A 193 -12.00 12.02 3.83
CA MET A 193 -11.91 11.85 5.29
C MET A 193 -13.28 12.03 5.98
N SER A 194 -14.07 13.01 5.53
CA SER A 194 -15.45 13.20 6.02
C SER A 194 -16.33 12.01 5.66
N ALA A 195 -16.19 11.47 4.44
CA ALA A 195 -16.91 10.26 4.04
C ALA A 195 -16.51 9.04 4.89
N ALA A 196 -15.22 8.91 5.24
CA ALA A 196 -14.74 7.83 6.11
C ALA A 196 -15.39 7.87 7.50
N GLN A 197 -15.49 9.05 8.12
CA GLN A 197 -16.15 9.22 9.42
C GLN A 197 -17.63 8.87 9.34
N LEU A 198 -18.34 9.39 8.34
CA LEU A 198 -19.77 9.10 8.14
C LEU A 198 -20.05 7.61 7.89
N LEU A 199 -19.14 6.91 7.20
CA LEU A 199 -19.27 5.46 7.00
C LEU A 199 -19.05 4.68 8.31
N LEU A 200 -18.12 5.10 9.15
CA LEU A 200 -17.91 4.49 10.47
C LEU A 200 -19.09 4.74 11.41
N GLU A 201 -19.84 5.83 11.22
CA GLU A 201 -21.11 6.10 11.90
C GLU A 201 -22.30 5.30 11.32
N GLY A 202 -22.12 4.64 10.16
CA GLY A 202 -23.15 3.86 9.46
C GLY A 202 -23.98 4.66 8.44
N GLU A 203 -23.66 5.94 8.21
CA GLU A 203 -24.41 6.86 7.35
C GLU A 203 -23.91 6.86 5.88
N TRP A 204 -24.14 5.75 5.18
CA TRP A 204 -23.63 5.55 3.80
C TRP A 204 -24.23 6.53 2.77
N LYS A 205 -25.46 7.01 2.96
CA LYS A 205 -26.14 7.95 2.04
C LYS A 205 -25.44 9.31 1.99
N LYS A 206 -25.04 9.81 3.16
CA LYS A 206 -24.30 11.08 3.26
C LYS A 206 -22.88 10.92 2.73
N ALA A 207 -22.21 9.82 3.07
CA ALA A 207 -20.88 9.52 2.59
C ALA A 207 -20.82 9.39 1.05
N SER A 208 -21.76 8.67 0.45
CA SER A 208 -21.85 8.55 -1.01
C SER A 208 -22.10 9.90 -1.68
N ALA A 209 -22.99 10.73 -1.15
CA ALA A 209 -23.23 12.08 -1.68
C ALA A 209 -21.98 12.96 -1.65
N HIS A 210 -21.19 12.92 -0.56
CA HIS A 210 -19.92 13.65 -0.49
C HIS A 210 -18.89 13.16 -1.50
N LEU A 211 -18.75 11.84 -1.66
CA LEU A 211 -17.80 11.29 -2.62
C LEU A 211 -18.23 11.54 -4.07
N GLU A 212 -19.52 11.46 -4.38
CA GLU A 212 -20.07 11.75 -5.71
C GLU A 212 -19.90 13.22 -6.12
N ALA A 213 -19.94 14.15 -5.15
CA ALA A 213 -19.80 15.58 -5.37
C ALA A 213 -18.39 16.03 -5.79
N MET A 214 -17.37 15.17 -5.68
CA MET A 214 -16.00 15.56 -6.00
C MET A 214 -15.85 15.90 -7.50
N PRO A 215 -15.23 17.05 -7.84
CA PRO A 215 -15.06 17.49 -9.23
C PRO A 215 -14.07 16.63 -10.01
N ALA A 216 -13.17 15.90 -9.33
CA ALA A 216 -12.15 15.06 -9.93
C ALA A 216 -12.72 14.01 -10.90
N TRP A 217 -13.93 13.50 -10.64
CA TRP A 217 -14.55 12.45 -11.45
C TRP A 217 -14.91 12.90 -12.87
N ASN A 218 -15.12 14.20 -13.08
CA ASN A 218 -15.44 14.76 -14.40
C ASN A 218 -14.28 14.64 -15.41
N LEU A 219 -13.08 14.28 -14.94
CA LEU A 219 -11.88 14.11 -15.75
C LEU A 219 -11.72 12.69 -16.30
N LEU A 220 -12.54 11.74 -15.83
CA LEU A 220 -12.57 10.37 -16.33
C LEU A 220 -13.43 10.29 -17.61
N PRO A 221 -13.19 9.28 -18.47
CA PRO A 221 -13.96 9.13 -19.71
C PRO A 221 -15.47 9.04 -19.48
N ASP A 222 -15.89 8.29 -18.45
CA ASP A 222 -17.30 8.05 -18.11
C ASP A 222 -17.56 8.40 -16.63
N PRO A 223 -17.88 9.66 -16.31
CA PRO A 223 -18.09 10.09 -14.92
C PRO A 223 -19.33 9.46 -14.28
N ALA A 224 -20.38 9.21 -15.06
CA ALA A 224 -21.61 8.58 -14.56
C ALA A 224 -21.35 7.16 -14.05
N LYS A 225 -20.63 6.35 -14.84
CA LYS A 225 -20.24 4.99 -14.47
C LYS A 225 -19.42 4.98 -13.18
N THR A 226 -18.47 5.90 -13.03
CA THR A 226 -17.66 6.00 -11.81
C THR A 226 -18.50 6.35 -10.59
N ARG A 227 -19.48 7.26 -10.71
CA ARG A 227 -20.38 7.61 -9.60
C ARG A 227 -21.26 6.44 -9.18
N ASP A 228 -21.80 5.69 -10.14
CA ASP A 228 -22.60 4.50 -9.85
C ASP A 228 -21.76 3.38 -9.22
N PHE A 229 -20.52 3.22 -9.67
CA PHE A 229 -19.55 2.31 -9.03
C PHE A 229 -19.27 2.72 -7.57
N ILE A 230 -18.95 3.99 -7.31
CA ILE A 230 -18.74 4.51 -5.96
C ILE A 230 -19.97 4.23 -5.09
N ARG A 231 -21.17 4.55 -5.57
CA ARG A 231 -22.42 4.33 -4.84
C ARG A 231 -22.61 2.86 -4.46
N THR A 232 -22.36 1.95 -5.41
CA THR A 232 -22.47 0.51 -5.20
C THR A 232 -21.48 0.02 -4.14
N GLN A 233 -20.21 0.45 -4.24
CA GLN A 233 -19.18 0.09 -3.28
C GLN A 233 -19.43 0.68 -1.88
N MET A 234 -19.97 1.89 -1.79
CA MET A 234 -20.33 2.52 -0.50
C MET A 234 -21.45 1.74 0.22
N ARG A 235 -22.40 1.15 -0.53
CA ARG A 235 -23.44 0.30 0.06
C ARG A 235 -22.85 -1.01 0.58
N SER A 236 -22.04 -1.69 -0.23
CA SER A 236 -21.45 -2.99 0.15
C SER A 236 -20.46 -2.85 1.29
N GLU A 237 -19.51 -1.91 1.21
CA GLU A 237 -18.50 -1.71 2.26
C GLU A 237 -19.09 -1.01 3.48
N GLY A 238 -20.07 -0.11 3.31
CA GLY A 238 -20.82 0.48 4.43
C GLY A 238 -21.56 -0.58 5.24
N LEU A 239 -22.19 -1.56 4.58
CA LEU A 239 -22.81 -2.70 5.25
C LEU A 239 -21.79 -3.52 6.05
N ARG A 240 -20.65 -3.86 5.45
CA ARG A 240 -19.59 -4.63 6.12
C ARG A 240 -19.08 -3.88 7.35
N ALA A 241 -18.77 -2.60 7.20
CA ALA A 241 -18.28 -1.75 8.28
C ALA A 241 -19.28 -1.65 9.43
N TYR A 242 -20.55 -1.40 9.11
CA TYR A 242 -21.64 -1.33 10.09
C TYR A 242 -21.80 -2.63 10.87
N LEU A 243 -21.75 -3.78 10.20
CA LEU A 243 -21.82 -5.08 10.87
C LEU A 243 -20.60 -5.28 11.77
N ILE A 244 -19.39 -5.00 11.31
CA ILE A 244 -18.17 -5.16 12.13
C ILE A 244 -18.20 -4.25 13.37
N SER A 245 -18.68 -3.00 13.24
CA SER A 245 -18.72 -2.07 14.37
C SER A 245 -19.82 -2.39 15.39
N SER A 246 -20.95 -2.92 14.92
CA SER A 246 -22.18 -2.94 15.72
C SER A 246 -22.73 -4.34 16.00
N TYR A 247 -22.18 -5.41 15.40
CA TYR A 247 -22.71 -6.77 15.62
C TYR A 247 -22.72 -7.21 17.09
N ALA A 248 -21.75 -6.75 17.89
CA ALA A 248 -21.66 -7.04 19.32
C ALA A 248 -22.87 -6.52 20.14
N HIS A 249 -23.63 -5.56 19.59
CA HIS A 249 -24.82 -5.00 20.23
C HIS A 249 -26.11 -5.73 19.84
N TYR A 250 -26.05 -6.62 18.86
CA TYR A 250 -27.21 -7.34 18.34
C TYR A 250 -27.17 -8.81 18.73
N ASP A 251 -28.32 -9.36 19.12
CA ASP A 251 -28.49 -10.80 19.31
C ASP A 251 -28.95 -11.48 18.02
N THR A 252 -29.91 -10.87 17.34
CA THR A 252 -30.43 -11.33 16.04
C THR A 252 -30.65 -10.16 15.10
N LEU A 253 -30.38 -10.38 13.81
CA LEU A 253 -30.53 -9.39 12.74
C LEU A 253 -31.29 -10.01 11.58
N SER A 254 -32.38 -9.40 11.13
CA SER A 254 -33.11 -9.86 9.94
C SER A 254 -32.44 -9.37 8.66
N LEU A 255 -32.23 -10.26 7.69
CA LEU A 255 -31.62 -9.93 6.40
C LEU A 255 -32.45 -8.89 5.62
N SER A 256 -33.77 -9.03 5.61
CA SER A 256 -34.67 -8.13 4.86
C SER A 256 -34.54 -6.67 5.31
N ARG A 257 -34.54 -6.41 6.63
CA ARG A 257 -34.33 -5.05 7.17
C ARG A 257 -32.97 -4.49 6.84
N LEU A 258 -31.95 -5.33 6.81
CA LEU A 258 -30.59 -4.93 6.48
C LEU A 258 -30.45 -4.61 4.99
N ALA A 259 -31.09 -5.38 4.11
CA ALA A 259 -31.19 -5.08 2.69
C ALA A 259 -31.96 -3.77 2.43
N GLU A 260 -33.09 -3.54 3.12
CA GLU A 260 -33.85 -2.28 3.08
C GLU A 260 -33.00 -1.08 3.55
N HIS A 261 -32.23 -1.24 4.63
CA HIS A 261 -31.44 -0.13 5.19
C HIS A 261 -30.30 0.32 4.26
N PHE A 262 -29.66 -0.62 3.57
CA PHE A 262 -28.53 -0.35 2.66
C PHE A 262 -28.94 -0.20 1.19
N ASP A 263 -30.24 -0.24 0.87
CA ASP A 263 -30.75 -0.23 -0.51
C ASP A 263 -30.03 -1.27 -1.40
N LEU A 264 -29.91 -2.50 -0.89
CA LEU A 264 -29.27 -3.65 -1.54
C LEU A 264 -30.28 -4.75 -1.85
N GLU A 265 -30.00 -5.55 -2.87
CA GLU A 265 -30.74 -6.79 -3.11
C GLU A 265 -30.44 -7.81 -2.00
N GLU A 266 -31.47 -8.51 -1.52
CA GLU A 266 -31.31 -9.50 -0.43
C GLU A 266 -30.28 -10.60 -0.78
N GLN A 267 -30.23 -11.04 -2.05
CA GLN A 267 -29.24 -12.02 -2.50
C GLN A 267 -27.81 -11.49 -2.38
N HIS A 268 -27.60 -10.22 -2.72
CA HIS A 268 -26.30 -9.57 -2.62
C HIS A 268 -25.89 -9.39 -1.16
N ALA A 269 -26.79 -8.90 -0.31
CA ALA A 269 -26.56 -8.77 1.13
C ALA A 269 -26.24 -10.13 1.78
N HIS A 270 -26.97 -11.19 1.42
CA HIS A 270 -26.69 -12.56 1.88
C HIS A 270 -25.29 -13.02 1.46
N SER A 271 -24.87 -12.75 0.21
CA SER A 271 -23.55 -13.11 -0.29
C SER A 271 -22.41 -12.40 0.46
N ILE A 272 -22.59 -11.10 0.75
CA ILE A 272 -21.61 -10.30 1.51
C ILE A 272 -21.47 -10.86 2.92
N VAL A 273 -22.59 -11.01 3.64
CA VAL A 273 -22.59 -11.49 5.03
C VAL A 273 -22.03 -12.91 5.12
N SER A 274 -22.39 -13.79 4.18
CA SER A 274 -21.85 -15.16 4.14
C SER A 274 -20.34 -15.16 3.94
N LYS A 275 -19.82 -14.27 3.06
CA LYS A 275 -18.38 -14.11 2.87
C LYS A 275 -17.71 -13.59 4.16
N MET A 276 -18.29 -12.62 4.84
CA MET A 276 -17.76 -12.12 6.13
C MET A 276 -17.69 -13.20 7.21
N MET A 277 -18.68 -14.11 7.26
CA MET A 277 -18.66 -15.25 8.18
C MET A 277 -17.53 -16.23 7.84
N LEU A 278 -17.31 -16.51 6.54
CA LEU A 278 -16.22 -17.40 6.08
C LEU A 278 -14.84 -16.80 6.33
N ASP A 279 -14.68 -15.49 6.12
CA ASP A 279 -13.43 -14.76 6.36
C ASP A 279 -13.14 -14.60 7.87
N GLY A 280 -14.08 -14.97 8.74
CA GLY A 280 -13.95 -14.86 10.20
C GLY A 280 -13.95 -13.40 10.68
N GLU A 281 -14.61 -12.52 9.93
CA GLU A 281 -14.86 -11.12 10.31
C GLU A 281 -16.11 -10.99 11.20
N LEU A 282 -17.10 -11.86 11.00
CA LEU A 282 -18.35 -11.86 11.74
C LEU A 282 -18.57 -13.20 12.47
N HIS A 283 -18.65 -13.16 13.80
CA HIS A 283 -18.98 -14.33 14.63
C HIS A 283 -20.50 -14.54 14.73
N ALA A 284 -21.11 -15.01 13.64
CA ALA A 284 -22.55 -15.25 13.58
C ALA A 284 -22.88 -16.49 12.73
N CYS A 285 -24.13 -16.95 12.82
CA CYS A 285 -24.66 -18.06 12.03
C CYS A 285 -25.97 -17.68 11.36
N TRP A 286 -26.22 -18.31 10.21
CA TRP A 286 -27.49 -18.18 9.51
C TRP A 286 -28.56 -19.07 10.11
N ASP A 287 -29.75 -18.51 10.32
CA ASP A 287 -30.97 -19.26 10.53
C ASP A 287 -31.79 -19.30 9.23
N GLN A 288 -31.69 -20.43 8.52
CA GLN A 288 -32.28 -20.61 7.19
C GLN A 288 -33.81 -20.39 7.13
N PRO A 289 -34.62 -20.86 8.09
CA PRO A 289 -36.08 -20.74 8.04
C PRO A 289 -36.58 -19.31 8.23
N THR A 290 -35.90 -18.50 9.05
CA THR A 290 -36.33 -17.13 9.37
C THR A 290 -35.56 -16.06 8.59
N CYS A 291 -34.53 -16.45 7.82
CA CYS A 291 -33.61 -15.54 7.13
C CYS A 291 -33.01 -14.49 8.08
N THR A 292 -32.64 -14.93 9.28
CA THR A 292 -32.00 -14.08 10.30
C THR A 292 -30.56 -14.53 10.55
N ILE A 293 -29.75 -13.56 10.95
CA ILE A 293 -28.38 -13.73 11.40
C ILE A 293 -28.42 -13.79 12.92
N VAL A 294 -28.00 -14.90 13.50
CA VAL A 294 -27.90 -15.09 14.95
C VAL A 294 -26.46 -14.88 15.36
N VAL A 295 -26.21 -13.84 16.17
CA VAL A 295 -24.86 -13.49 16.60
C VAL A 295 -24.42 -14.42 17.74
N GLN A 296 -23.21 -14.96 17.62
CA GLN A 296 -22.61 -15.73 18.70
C GLN A 296 -21.80 -14.77 19.58
N ARG A 297 -22.14 -14.69 20.87
CA ARG A 297 -21.46 -13.83 21.86
C ARG A 297 -20.08 -14.39 22.26
N MET A 298 -19.22 -14.57 21.26
CA MET A 298 -17.86 -15.09 21.39
C MET A 298 -16.82 -13.99 21.60
N GLU A 299 -17.22 -12.71 21.57
CA GLU A 299 -16.28 -11.61 21.79
C GLU A 299 -15.73 -11.61 23.22
N PRO A 300 -14.40 -11.53 23.38
CA PRO A 300 -13.81 -11.41 24.70
C PRO A 300 -14.21 -10.08 25.33
N SER A 301 -14.56 -10.12 26.62
CA SER A 301 -14.73 -8.92 27.43
C SER A 301 -13.44 -8.08 27.41
N LYS A 302 -13.55 -6.77 27.68
CA LYS A 302 -12.39 -5.86 27.74
C LYS A 302 -11.26 -6.39 28.65
N LEU A 303 -11.61 -7.06 29.75
CA LEU A 303 -10.64 -7.65 30.67
C LEU A 303 -9.96 -8.89 30.08
N GLN A 304 -10.72 -9.81 29.47
CA GLN A 304 -10.16 -10.96 28.76
C GLN A 304 -9.25 -10.52 27.62
N PHE A 305 -9.66 -9.47 26.90
CA PHE A 305 -8.90 -8.88 25.83
C PHE A 305 -7.56 -8.30 26.32
N LEU A 306 -7.56 -7.53 27.41
CA LEU A 306 -6.33 -7.03 28.03
C LEU A 306 -5.43 -8.15 28.53
N ALA A 307 -6.00 -9.24 29.06
CA ALA A 307 -5.24 -10.42 29.49
C ALA A 307 -4.55 -11.11 28.31
N LEU A 308 -5.23 -11.26 27.17
CA LEU A 308 -4.63 -11.77 25.93
C LEU A 308 -3.48 -10.88 25.44
N GLN A 309 -3.68 -9.56 25.40
CA GLN A 309 -2.61 -8.63 25.05
C GLN A 309 -1.42 -8.69 26.00
N PHE A 310 -1.66 -8.90 27.29
CA PHE A 310 -0.59 -9.05 28.27
C PHE A 310 0.18 -10.36 28.06
N ALA A 311 -0.52 -11.46 27.76
CA ALA A 311 0.10 -12.74 27.42
C ALA A 311 1.01 -12.61 26.19
N ASP A 312 0.56 -11.95 25.12
CA ASP A 312 1.39 -11.70 23.93
C ASP A 312 2.64 -10.87 24.25
N LYS A 313 2.50 -9.84 25.09
CA LYS A 313 3.64 -9.03 25.54
C LYS A 313 4.60 -9.84 26.41
N CYS A 314 4.10 -10.68 27.30
CA CYS A 314 4.94 -11.59 28.08
C CYS A 314 5.72 -12.55 27.17
N TYR A 315 5.08 -13.09 26.13
CA TYR A 315 5.74 -13.93 25.15
C TYR A 315 6.87 -13.17 24.41
N GLN A 316 6.59 -11.95 23.92
CA GLN A 316 7.61 -11.10 23.28
C GLN A 316 8.76 -10.74 24.22
N LEU A 317 8.49 -10.55 25.51
CA LEU A 317 9.52 -10.30 26.53
C LEU A 317 10.39 -11.53 26.76
N VAL A 318 9.81 -12.73 26.80
CA VAL A 318 10.57 -13.98 26.91
C VAL A 318 11.48 -14.15 25.70
N GLU A 319 10.97 -13.98 24.48
CA GLU A 319 11.78 -14.07 23.26
C GLU A 319 12.91 -13.02 23.24
N SER A 320 12.62 -11.79 23.68
CA SER A 320 13.65 -10.75 23.82
C SER A 320 14.72 -11.12 24.86
N ASN A 321 14.31 -11.74 25.98
CA ASN A 321 15.24 -12.17 27.02
C ASN A 321 16.13 -13.32 26.54
N GLU A 322 15.57 -14.28 25.81
CA GLU A 322 16.32 -15.38 25.18
C GLU A 322 17.36 -14.85 24.19
N ARG A 323 16.97 -13.93 23.30
CA ARG A 323 17.91 -13.29 22.36
C ARG A 323 19.06 -12.56 23.06
N VAL A 324 18.76 -11.85 24.15
CA VAL A 324 19.79 -11.16 24.94
C VAL A 324 20.68 -12.17 25.65
N LEU A 325 20.12 -13.25 26.20
CA LEU A 325 20.91 -14.32 26.82
C LEU A 325 21.85 -14.96 25.80
N ASP A 326 21.37 -15.35 24.62
CA ASP A 326 22.19 -15.93 23.55
C ASP A 326 23.35 -15.03 23.12
N SER A 327 23.10 -13.71 23.06
CA SER A 327 24.14 -12.71 22.75
C SER A 327 25.20 -12.58 23.85
N ARG A 328 24.83 -12.85 25.11
CA ARG A 328 25.73 -12.76 26.28
C ARG A 328 26.49 -14.07 26.54
N THR A 329 25.86 -15.21 26.28
CA THR A 329 26.47 -16.55 26.46
C THR A 329 27.24 -17.03 25.22
N GLY A 330 27.28 -16.23 24.15
CA GLY A 330 28.11 -16.48 22.97
C GLY A 330 27.67 -17.73 22.22
N GLY A 331 26.40 -17.83 21.81
CA GLY A 331 25.94 -18.83 20.83
C GLY A 331 26.23 -20.31 21.17
N TYR A 332 26.47 -20.64 22.44
CA TYR A 332 26.77 -22.00 22.91
C TYR A 332 25.54 -22.75 23.47
N GLY A 333 24.33 -22.23 23.27
CA GLY A 333 23.08 -22.92 23.59
C GLY A 333 22.24 -23.13 22.33
N TYR A 334 21.75 -24.35 22.12
CA TYR A 334 20.74 -24.73 21.11
C TYR A 334 21.17 -24.99 19.65
N LYS A 335 22.35 -25.58 19.42
CA LYS A 335 22.61 -26.39 18.20
C LYS A 335 22.80 -27.88 18.51
N HIS A 336 21.99 -28.43 19.42
CA HIS A 336 22.11 -29.84 19.81
C HIS A 336 20.88 -30.68 19.43
N ASP A 337 20.32 -30.53 18.23
CA ASP A 337 19.32 -31.50 17.73
C ASP A 337 19.18 -31.53 16.18
N ALA A 338 20.30 -31.54 15.46
CA ALA A 338 20.28 -31.73 14.00
C ALA A 338 21.35 -32.69 13.47
N ASN A 339 21.88 -33.59 14.31
CA ASN A 339 22.91 -34.54 13.87
C ASN A 339 22.66 -36.01 14.25
N TYR A 340 21.47 -36.38 14.72
CA TYR A 340 21.09 -37.78 14.98
C TYR A 340 20.55 -38.51 13.74
N GLN A 341 21.11 -38.23 12.55
CA GLN A 341 20.74 -38.98 11.35
C GLN A 341 21.82 -38.96 10.27
N ARG A 342 23.02 -39.48 10.58
CA ARG A 342 23.88 -40.06 9.56
C ARG A 342 24.96 -41.03 10.08
N ASP A 343 24.52 -42.07 10.79
CA ASP A 343 25.32 -43.30 10.84
C ASP A 343 25.14 -44.07 9.54
N ALA A 344 26.09 -43.91 8.62
CA ALA A 344 26.36 -44.87 7.55
C ALA A 344 27.88 -45.04 7.45
N PRO A 345 28.42 -46.27 7.57
CA PRO A 345 29.85 -46.51 7.61
C PRO A 345 30.42 -46.48 6.20
N ARG A 346 31.34 -45.54 5.91
CA ARG A 346 32.18 -45.59 4.70
C ARG A 346 33.65 -45.50 5.07
N GLU A 347 34.20 -46.70 5.19
CA GLU A 347 35.52 -47.16 4.77
C GLU A 347 36.62 -46.10 4.56
N ARG A 348 37.64 -46.22 5.40
CA ARG A 348 39.01 -45.76 5.15
C ARG A 348 39.55 -46.36 3.85
N ARG A 349 40.11 -45.52 2.96
CA ARG A 349 41.37 -45.81 2.26
C ARG A 349 42.24 -44.54 2.07
N PRO A 350 43.58 -44.68 2.03
CA PRO A 350 44.54 -43.57 2.18
C PRO A 350 45.34 -43.22 0.90
N TRP A 351 46.05 -42.08 0.96
CA TRP A 351 47.20 -41.66 0.09
C TRP A 351 46.77 -41.20 -1.34
N VAL A 352 47.21 -40.08 -1.95
CA VAL A 352 48.59 -39.60 -2.23
C VAL A 352 48.59 -38.09 -2.58
N GLU A 353 49.72 -37.43 -2.29
CA GLU A 353 50.18 -36.13 -2.77
C GLU A 353 50.03 -35.89 -4.29
N ARG A 354 49.71 -34.66 -4.70
CA ARG A 354 50.53 -34.00 -5.74
C ARG A 354 50.47 -32.48 -5.68
N ASN A 355 51.69 -31.97 -5.66
CA ASN A 355 52.14 -30.61 -5.61
C ASN A 355 51.90 -29.82 -6.91
N ASP A 356 51.93 -28.50 -6.76
CA ASP A 356 52.41 -27.46 -7.69
C ASP A 356 51.70 -27.25 -9.04
N ARG A 357 51.14 -26.04 -9.22
CA ARG A 357 51.90 -24.91 -9.80
C ARG A 357 51.08 -23.62 -9.95
N PHE A 358 51.72 -22.55 -9.48
CA PHE A 358 51.73 -21.17 -10.01
C PHE A 358 50.54 -20.26 -9.65
N GLN A 359 50.70 -18.99 -9.26
CA GLN A 359 51.85 -18.08 -9.05
C GLN A 359 51.22 -16.86 -8.34
N GLY A 360 51.63 -16.44 -7.13
CA GLY A 360 52.77 -15.55 -6.90
C GLY A 360 52.36 -14.07 -7.03
N GLY A 361 52.36 -13.31 -5.93
CA GLY A 361 52.10 -11.87 -5.98
C GLY A 361 51.98 -11.14 -4.64
N ASP A 362 52.96 -11.34 -3.77
CA ASP A 362 53.17 -10.64 -2.49
C ASP A 362 53.56 -9.15 -2.68
N ARG A 363 53.12 -8.29 -1.74
CA ARG A 363 53.61 -6.94 -1.33
C ARG A 363 52.42 -6.19 -0.72
N GLY A 364 52.34 -5.82 0.55
CA GLY A 364 53.34 -5.63 1.59
C GLY A 364 53.30 -4.17 2.08
N GLY A 365 52.82 -3.92 3.31
CA GLY A 365 53.02 -2.68 4.09
C GLY A 365 52.26 -1.45 3.56
N ASN A 366 51.91 -0.41 4.31
CA ASN A 366 52.27 -0.02 5.66
C ASN A 366 51.20 0.98 6.18
N ARG A 367 51.16 1.12 7.51
CA ARG A 367 50.45 2.13 8.30
C ARG A 367 50.75 3.55 7.82
N GLU A 368 49.78 4.46 7.88
CA GLU A 368 49.93 5.71 8.65
C GLU A 368 48.60 6.47 8.83
N SER A 369 48.52 7.13 9.98
CA SER A 369 47.47 7.98 10.54
C SER A 369 47.02 9.14 9.63
N GLY A 370 45.73 9.51 9.75
CA GLY A 370 45.18 10.76 9.22
C GLY A 370 43.99 11.22 10.04
N TYR A 371 44.25 12.19 10.92
CA TYR A 371 43.32 12.94 11.76
C TYR A 371 42.08 13.48 11.02
N GLY A 372 40.92 13.44 11.67
CA GLY A 372 39.69 14.05 11.15
C GLY A 372 38.55 14.11 12.18
N GLY A 373 38.83 14.62 13.39
CA GLY A 373 37.83 14.84 14.43
C GLY A 373 37.57 16.33 14.63
N GLY A 374 36.53 16.84 13.97
CA GLY A 374 35.99 18.18 14.23
C GLY A 374 34.90 18.12 15.29
N TYR A 375 35.03 18.91 16.35
CA TYR A 375 33.91 19.35 17.18
C TYR A 375 34.17 20.80 17.60
N GLY A 376 33.50 21.72 16.90
CA GLY A 376 33.27 23.08 17.34
C GLY A 376 32.10 23.10 18.33
N GLY A 377 32.35 23.52 19.56
CA GLY A 377 31.34 23.84 20.56
C GLY A 377 31.54 25.27 21.02
N GLY A 378 30.84 26.21 20.38
CA GLY A 378 30.80 27.61 20.78
C GLY A 378 29.80 27.81 21.93
N TYR A 379 30.31 28.09 23.12
CA TYR A 379 29.54 28.69 24.21
C TYR A 379 29.72 30.20 24.15
N GLY A 380 28.72 30.89 23.61
CA GLY A 380 28.56 32.34 23.74
C GLY A 380 27.78 32.65 25.01
N GLY A 381 28.48 33.16 26.03
CA GLY A 381 27.90 33.79 27.22
C GLY A 381 28.63 35.10 27.47
N GLY A 382 28.00 36.21 27.11
CA GLY A 382 28.55 37.55 27.26
C GLY A 382 27.47 38.50 27.75
N TYR A 383 27.75 39.10 28.91
CA TYR A 383 27.01 40.16 29.57
C TYR A 383 27.02 41.45 28.73
N GLY A 384 25.94 42.22 28.82
CA GLY A 384 25.77 43.55 28.21
C GLY A 384 24.32 43.96 28.21
#